data_AF-A0AAJ2RER5-F1
#
_entry.id   AF-A0AAJ2RER5-F1
#
_cell.length_a   1.000
_cell.length_b   1.000
_cell.length_c   1.000
_cell.angle_alpha   90.00
_cell.angle_beta   90.00
_cell.angle_gamma   90.00
#
_symmetry.space_group_name_H-M   'P 1'
#
loop_
_entity.id
_entity.type
_entity.pdbx_description
1 polymer ?
#
loop_
_entity_poly.entity_id
_entity_poly.type
_entity_poly.pdbx_seq_one_letter_code
_entity_poly.pdbx_strand_id
1 'polypeptide(L)' 'MRTALRPNGGKKPPSPQLKFSGKWLEELGFNTGQPVIVTVERGRLVIETELRL' A
#
# COMPACT_ATOMS: atom_id res chain seq x y z
N MET A 1 26.05 28.68 -14.95
CA MET A 1 25.88 27.27 -14.54
C MET A 1 24.59 27.14 -13.77
N ARG A 2 23.62 26.34 -14.23
CA ARG A 2 22.41 26.00 -13.47
C ARG A 2 22.70 24.70 -12.70
N THR A 3 22.70 24.74 -11.38
CA THR A 3 22.82 23.56 -10.53
C THR A 3 21.56 22.71 -10.69
N ALA A 4 21.70 21.53 -11.29
CA ALA A 4 20.64 20.54 -11.36
C ALA A 4 20.41 19.98 -9.95
N LEU A 5 19.40 20.49 -9.24
CA LEU A 5 18.94 19.92 -7.98
C LEU A 5 18.41 18.52 -8.28
N ARG A 6 19.05 17.47 -7.74
CA ARG A 6 18.50 16.12 -7.80
C ARG A 6 17.33 16.07 -6.83
N PRO A 7 16.08 15.89 -7.30
CA PRO A 7 14.96 15.69 -6.40
C PRO A 7 15.28 14.50 -5.49
N ASN A 8 14.96 14.62 -4.20
CA ASN A 8 15.17 13.56 -3.20
C ASN A 8 16.64 13.19 -2.91
N GLY A 9 17.62 14.05 -3.21
CA GLY A 9 19.02 13.82 -2.87
C GLY A 9 19.65 12.57 -3.52
N GLY A 10 19.06 12.09 -4.63
CA GLY A 10 19.48 10.87 -5.30
C GLY A 10 18.96 9.57 -4.68
N LYS A 11 18.12 9.63 -3.63
CA LYS A 11 17.43 8.46 -3.09
C LYS A 11 16.31 8.05 -4.03
N LYS A 12 16.22 6.74 -4.32
CA LYS A 12 15.07 6.17 -5.03
C LYS A 12 13.79 6.61 -4.30
N PRO A 13 12.76 7.05 -5.02
CA PRO A 13 11.47 7.30 -4.39
C PRO A 13 11.03 6.02 -3.69
N PRO A 14 10.40 6.12 -2.50
CA PRO A 14 9.84 4.94 -1.86
C PRO A 14 8.86 4.27 -2.83
N SER A 15 8.80 2.94 -2.78
CA SER A 15 7.73 2.21 -3.46
C SER A 15 6.38 2.82 -3.10
N PRO A 16 5.42 2.90 -4.04
CA PRO A 16 4.11 3.45 -3.75
C PRO A 16 3.48 2.76 -2.54
N GLN A 17 2.87 3.54 -1.65
CA GLN A 17 2.23 3.06 -0.43
C GLN A 17 0.76 3.45 -0.44
N LEU A 18 -0.10 2.54 -0.02
CA LEU A 18 -1.49 2.82 0.32
C LEU A 18 -1.61 2.86 1.84
N LYS A 19 -2.07 3.98 2.38
CA LYS A 19 -2.36 4.12 3.81
C LYS A 19 -3.85 4.21 4.02
N PHE A 20 -4.41 3.19 4.66
CA PHE A 20 -5.78 3.17 5.13
C PHE A 20 -5.81 3.57 6.61
N SER A 21 -6.84 4.29 7.02
CA SER A 21 -7.04 4.70 8.41
C SER A 21 -8.50 4.61 8.80
N GLY A 22 -8.77 4.35 10.08
CA GLY A 22 -10.11 4.18 10.64
C GLY A 22 -10.41 2.75 11.05
N LYS A 23 -11.49 2.55 11.81
CA LYS A 23 -11.92 1.24 12.33
C LYS A 23 -12.67 0.37 11.31
N TRP A 24 -13.04 0.93 10.17
CA TRP A 24 -13.81 0.24 9.13
C TRP A 24 -13.08 -0.99 8.56
N LEU A 25 -11.75 -1.04 8.62
CA LEU A 25 -11.00 -2.23 8.22
C LEU A 25 -11.26 -3.41 9.15
N GLU A 26 -11.28 -3.18 10.46
CA GLU A 26 -11.62 -4.21 11.46
C GLU A 26 -13.06 -4.68 11.28
N GLU A 27 -13.99 -3.76 10.98
CA GLU A 27 -15.39 -4.08 10.67
C GLU A 27 -15.55 -4.94 9.40
N LEU A 28 -14.63 -4.83 8.44
CA LEU A 28 -14.54 -5.68 7.25
C LEU A 28 -13.75 -6.98 7.49
N GLY A 29 -13.32 -7.25 8.72
CA GLY A 29 -12.58 -8.46 9.09
C GLY A 29 -11.07 -8.36 8.90
N PHE A 30 -10.51 -7.17 8.68
CA PHE A 30 -9.07 -6.96 8.63
C PHE A 30 -8.45 -6.74 10.01
N ASN A 31 -7.45 -7.53 10.38
CA ASN A 31 -6.71 -7.39 11.63
C ASN A 31 -5.27 -6.92 11.38
N THR A 32 -4.69 -6.23 12.36
CA THR A 32 -3.27 -5.83 12.31
C THR A 32 -2.36 -7.06 12.39
N GLY A 33 -1.28 -7.07 11.61
CA GLY A 33 -0.29 -8.15 11.62
C GLY A 33 -0.69 -9.43 10.88
N GLN A 34 -1.91 -9.48 10.32
CA GLN A 34 -2.33 -10.60 9.49
C GLN A 34 -1.79 -10.46 8.06
N PRO A 35 -1.43 -11.56 7.39
CA PRO A 35 -1.17 -11.53 5.95
C PRO A 35 -2.46 -11.24 5.17
N VAL A 36 -2.32 -10.54 4.05
CA VAL A 36 -3.41 -10.26 3.10
C VAL A 36 -2.97 -10.64 1.70
N ILE A 37 -3.94 -10.99 0.86
CA ILE A 37 -3.71 -11.23 -0.56
C ILE A 37 -4.00 -9.93 -1.29
N VAL A 38 -3.07 -9.49 -2.13
CA VAL A 38 -3.23 -8.32 -2.99
C VAL A 38 -3.11 -8.76 -4.44
N THR A 39 -4.20 -8.63 -5.19
CA THR A 39 -4.24 -8.93 -6.62
C THR A 39 -4.47 -7.66 -7.43
N VAL A 40 -3.91 -7.66 -8.64
CA VAL A 40 -4.08 -6.58 -9.61
C VAL A 40 -5.06 -7.04 -10.66
N GLU A 41 -6.18 -6.34 -10.77
CA GLU A 41 -7.10 -6.46 -11.88
C GLU A 41 -7.03 -5.19 -12.75
N ARG A 42 -7.65 -5.24 -13.93
CA ARG A 42 -7.66 -4.08 -14.84
C ARG A 42 -8.34 -2.87 -14.17
N GLY A 43 -7.52 -1.90 -13.76
CA GLY A 43 -7.97 -0.64 -13.17
C GLY A 43 -8.29 -0.68 -11.67
N ARG A 44 -7.96 -1.77 -10.97
CA ARG A 44 -8.21 -1.88 -9.52
C ARG A 44 -7.20 -2.77 -8.80
N LEU A 45 -7.00 -2.50 -7.52
CA LEU A 45 -6.33 -3.40 -6.58
C LEU A 45 -7.40 -4.05 -5.71
N VAL A 46 -7.37 -5.37 -5.63
CA VAL A 46 -8.25 -6.14 -4.75
C VAL A 46 -7.41 -6.62 -3.58
N ILE A 47 -7.86 -6.29 -2.36
CA ILE A 47 -7.19 -6.65 -1.11
C ILE A 47 -8.16 -7.55 -0.35
N GLU A 48 -7.75 -8.78 -0.08
CA GLU A 48 -8.56 -9.80 0.57
C GLU A 48 -7.82 -10.34 1.80
N THR A 49 -8.57 -10.70 2.84
CA THR A 49 -8.00 -11.43 3.97
C THR A 49 -7.79 -12.89 3.56
N GLU A 50 -6.74 -13.54 4.06
CA GLU A 50 -6.64 -14.99 3.96
C GLU A 50 -7.69 -15.60 4.92
N LEU A 51 -8.90 -15.80 4.42
CA LEU A 51 -10.00 -16.38 5.20
C LEU A 51 -9.67 -17.86 5.42
N ARG A 52 -8.95 -18.15 6.51
CA ARG A 52 -8.75 -19.52 6.98
C ARG A 52 -10.08 -20.01 7.55
N LEU A 53 -10.81 -20.79 6.75
CA LEU A 53 -11.91 -21.63 7.25
C LEU A 53 -11.36 -22.70 8.21
#